data_AF-A0A068S7X6-F1
#
_entry.id   AF-A0A068S7X6-F1
#
_cell.length_a   1.000
_cell.length_b   1.000
_cell.length_c   1.000
_cell.angle_alpha   90.00
_cell.angle_beta   90.00
_cell.angle_gamma   90.00
#
_symmetry.space_group_name_H-M   'P 1'
#
loop_
_entity.id
_entity.type
_entity.pdbx_description
1 polymer ?
#
loop_
_entity_poly.entity_id
_entity_poly.type
_entity_poly.pdbx_seq_one_letter_code
_entity_poly.pdbx_strand_id
1 'polypeptide(L)'
;MDVTEILEAHKAQFKPITVEKAIPLEFDVNLLTAFDTNAFDEKKLKADPEEYVKELTRDNTQLLVNEIFKLPVEGADAGVLAKLPTRTYQLPREKPLPKDKPLTRWEKFAKAKGIQNRKRERFVWDEEKEQYVPRWGYGGGQKDKMDDWLIEVPQHADPMEDMYAKKREEKKERVEKNKKRQRRNEDENLAAKMAGKSQIKDFKKEELKAAIAASKSSTASMGKFDAEVQPSKKKKKSKK
;
A
#
# COMPACT_ATOMS: atom_id res chain seq x y z
N MET A 1 51.97 39.55 -4.94
CA MET A 1 51.08 38.87 -5.90
C MET A 1 49.70 38.94 -5.30
N ASP A 2 48.84 39.74 -5.90
CA ASP A 2 47.50 39.98 -5.35
C ASP A 2 46.65 38.73 -5.51
N VAL A 3 45.97 38.34 -4.44
CA VAL A 3 45.11 37.13 -4.41
C VAL A 3 44.00 37.24 -5.47
N THR A 4 43.57 38.45 -5.79
CA THR A 4 42.59 38.75 -6.85
C THR A 4 43.12 38.37 -8.24
N GLU A 5 44.37 38.69 -8.56
CA GLU A 5 44.98 38.36 -9.86
C GLU A 5 45.10 36.84 -10.06
N ILE A 6 45.45 36.10 -8.99
CA ILE A 6 45.54 34.63 -9.02
C ILE A 6 44.16 34.01 -9.24
N LEU A 7 43.12 34.55 -8.58
CA LEU A 7 41.74 34.08 -8.75
C LEU A 7 41.20 34.39 -10.15
N GLU A 8 41.54 35.54 -10.73
CA GLU A 8 41.15 35.91 -12.09
C GLU A 8 41.87 35.05 -13.14
N ALA A 9 43.18 34.81 -12.97
CA ALA A 9 43.93 33.90 -13.82
C ALA A 9 43.38 32.46 -13.77
N HIS A 10 42.96 31.98 -12.60
CA HIS A 10 42.28 30.69 -12.47
C HIS A 10 40.89 30.68 -13.11
N LYS A 11 40.10 31.76 -12.98
CA LYS A 11 38.79 31.87 -13.64
C LYS A 11 38.91 31.88 -15.17
N ALA A 12 39.93 32.54 -15.72
CA ALA A 12 40.17 32.62 -17.16
C ALA A 12 40.52 31.26 -17.80
N GLN A 13 40.98 30.28 -17.01
CA GLN A 13 41.23 28.91 -17.49
C GLN A 13 39.92 28.14 -17.77
N PHE A 14 38.80 28.54 -17.16
CA PHE A 14 37.52 27.84 -17.27
C PHE A 14 36.55 28.58 -18.19
N LYS A 15 35.72 27.81 -18.90
CA LYS A 15 34.62 28.36 -19.71
C LYS A 15 33.54 28.98 -18.80
N PRO A 16 32.80 30.00 -19.26
CA PRO A 16 31.75 30.62 -18.46
C PRO A 16 30.64 29.61 -18.14
N ILE A 17 30.25 29.55 -16.86
CA ILE A 17 29.17 28.68 -16.34
C ILE A 17 27.88 29.44 -16.02
N THR A 18 27.94 30.78 -16.03
CA THR A 18 26.82 31.67 -15.73
C THR A 18 26.07 31.99 -17.01
N VAL A 19 24.75 31.84 -16.97
CA VAL A 19 23.84 32.16 -18.08
C VAL A 19 22.83 33.16 -17.57
N GLU A 20 22.72 34.30 -18.25
CA GLU A 20 21.74 35.34 -17.91
C GLU A 20 20.50 35.22 -18.79
N LYS A 21 19.33 35.28 -18.17
CA LYS A 21 18.03 35.26 -18.85
C LYS A 21 17.14 36.37 -18.31
N ALA A 22 16.24 36.87 -19.15
CA ALA A 22 15.33 37.96 -18.78
C ALA A 22 14.39 37.55 -17.62
N ILE A 23 13.85 36.33 -17.68
CA ILE A 23 13.05 35.73 -16.61
C ILE A 23 13.85 34.57 -16.01
N PRO A 24 14.04 34.52 -14.67
CA PRO A 24 14.69 33.40 -14.02
C PRO A 24 13.88 32.11 -14.17
N LEU A 25 14.56 30.98 -14.27
CA LEU A 25 13.93 29.67 -14.39
C LEU A 25 13.34 29.21 -13.06
N GLU A 26 12.23 28.47 -13.14
CA GLU A 26 11.70 27.72 -12.01
C GLU A 26 12.28 26.30 -12.02
N PHE A 27 12.71 25.79 -10.86
CA PHE A 27 13.36 24.49 -10.76
C PHE A 27 12.55 23.54 -9.84
N ASP A 28 12.41 22.30 -10.28
CA ASP A 28 12.13 21.17 -9.39
C ASP A 28 13.32 20.22 -9.42
N VAL A 29 14.24 20.44 -8.46
CA VAL A 29 15.50 19.71 -8.36
C VAL A 29 15.28 18.24 -7.99
N ASN A 30 14.15 17.88 -7.36
CA ASN A 30 13.85 16.48 -7.07
C ASN A 30 13.51 15.71 -8.35
N LEU A 31 12.76 16.33 -9.27
CA LEU A 31 12.48 15.76 -10.60
C LEU A 31 13.60 16.00 -11.61
N LEU A 32 14.65 16.74 -11.25
CA LEU A 32 15.73 17.17 -12.15
C LEU A 32 15.16 17.92 -13.37
N THR A 33 14.18 18.79 -13.13
CA THR A 33 13.50 19.56 -14.18
C THR A 33 13.65 21.06 -13.97
N ALA A 34 13.83 21.79 -15.06
CA ALA A 34 13.81 23.25 -15.08
C ALA A 34 12.71 23.72 -16.05
N PHE A 35 11.92 24.70 -15.64
CA PHE A 35 10.84 25.30 -16.40
C PHE A 35 11.27 26.69 -16.87
N ASP A 36 11.35 26.85 -18.19
CA ASP A 36 11.73 28.09 -18.84
C ASP A 36 10.49 28.74 -19.47
N THR A 37 10.08 29.88 -18.92
CA THR A 37 8.92 30.66 -19.40
C THR A 37 9.31 31.83 -20.30
N ASN A 38 10.59 31.93 -20.70
CA ASN A 38 11.05 32.96 -21.62
C ASN A 38 10.45 32.75 -23.02
N ALA A 39 10.20 33.84 -23.74
CA ALA A 39 9.69 33.79 -25.11
C ALA A 39 10.76 33.28 -26.10
N PHE A 40 10.34 32.48 -27.07
CA PHE A 40 11.23 32.00 -28.13
C PHE A 40 11.50 33.09 -29.18
N ASP A 41 12.70 33.09 -29.74
CA ASP A 41 13.04 33.93 -30.90
C ASP A 41 12.60 33.22 -32.18
N GLU A 42 11.41 33.58 -32.68
CA GLU A 42 10.81 32.97 -33.87
C GLU A 42 11.69 33.05 -35.11
N LYS A 43 12.54 34.08 -35.24
CA LYS A 43 13.38 34.27 -36.42
C LYS A 43 14.51 33.24 -36.43
N LYS A 44 15.20 33.08 -35.29
CA LYS A 44 16.29 32.11 -35.13
C LYS A 44 15.78 30.68 -35.19
N LEU A 45 14.63 30.41 -34.56
CA LEU A 45 13.99 29.10 -34.59
C LEU A 45 13.64 28.66 -36.01
N LYS A 46 13.21 29.58 -36.88
CA LYS A 46 12.89 29.28 -38.28
C LYS A 46 14.11 29.15 -39.18
N ALA A 47 15.20 29.86 -38.87
CA ALA A 47 16.43 29.81 -39.64
C ALA A 47 17.15 28.48 -39.43
N ASP A 48 17.50 28.16 -38.18
CA ASP A 48 18.27 26.96 -37.81
C ASP A 48 17.68 26.34 -36.53
N PRO A 49 16.64 25.50 -36.65
CA PRO A 49 15.89 25.00 -35.50
C PRO A 49 16.74 24.13 -34.55
N GLU A 50 17.60 23.27 -35.10
CA GLU A 50 18.40 22.34 -34.28
C GLU A 50 19.44 23.06 -33.43
N GLU A 51 20.19 23.99 -34.03
CA GLU A 51 21.23 24.73 -33.30
C GLU A 51 20.60 25.66 -32.26
N TYR A 52 19.47 26.31 -32.58
CA TYR A 52 18.75 27.13 -31.61
C TYR A 52 18.24 26.32 -30.41
N VAL A 53 17.61 25.16 -30.65
CA VAL A 53 17.13 24.29 -29.56
C VAL A 53 18.30 23.76 -28.74
N LYS A 54 19.42 23.39 -29.37
CA LYS A 54 20.63 22.92 -28.70
C LYS A 54 21.27 24.01 -27.83
N GLU A 55 21.38 25.23 -28.33
CA GLU A 55 21.88 26.38 -27.55
C GLU A 55 20.98 26.67 -26.34
N LEU A 56 19.66 26.73 -26.57
CA LEU A 56 18.68 26.99 -25.52
C LEU A 56 18.68 25.90 -24.45
N THR A 57 18.73 24.63 -24.86
CA THR A 57 18.79 23.48 -23.93
C THR A 57 20.13 23.40 -23.20
N ARG A 58 21.25 23.75 -23.85
CA ARG A 58 22.55 23.89 -23.17
C ARG A 58 22.48 24.92 -22.05
N ASP A 59 21.87 26.08 -22.32
CA ASP A 59 21.70 27.13 -21.32
C ASP A 59 20.84 26.69 -20.14
N ASN A 60 19.71 26.05 -20.42
CA ASN A 60 18.80 25.55 -19.39
C ASN A 60 19.40 24.42 -18.55
N THR A 61 20.14 23.51 -19.19
CA THR A 61 20.84 22.42 -18.49
C THR A 61 22.00 22.94 -17.65
N GLN A 62 22.74 23.96 -18.11
CA GLN A 62 23.79 24.60 -17.31
C GLN A 62 23.22 25.18 -16.02
N LEU A 63 22.10 25.90 -16.09
CA LEU A 63 21.44 26.46 -14.91
C LEU A 63 20.93 25.36 -13.96
N LEU A 64 20.32 24.30 -14.48
CA LEU A 64 19.86 23.16 -13.69
C LEU A 64 21.03 22.46 -12.97
N VAL A 65 22.13 22.21 -13.68
CA VAL A 65 23.34 21.60 -13.10
C VAL A 65 23.92 22.51 -12.01
N ASN A 66 23.98 23.82 -12.25
CA ASN A 66 24.42 24.77 -11.22
C ASN A 66 23.58 24.67 -9.94
N GLU A 67 22.25 24.48 -10.04
CA GLU A 67 21.39 24.27 -8.87
C GLU A 67 21.66 22.93 -8.16
N ILE A 68 21.90 21.84 -8.91
CA ILE A 68 22.22 20.52 -8.34
C ILE A 68 23.53 20.58 -7.53
N PHE A 69 24.55 21.27 -8.05
CA PHE A 69 25.85 21.39 -7.39
C PHE A 69 25.86 22.33 -6.17
N LYS A 70 24.80 23.12 -5.96
CA LYS A 70 24.61 23.90 -4.72
C LYS A 70 24.08 23.04 -3.57
N LEU A 71 23.57 21.83 -3.84
CA LEU A 71 22.97 20.98 -2.83
C LEU A 71 24.00 20.42 -1.84
N PRO A 72 23.60 20.11 -0.60
CA PRO A 72 24.46 19.46 0.36
C PRO A 72 24.80 18.04 -0.10
N VAL A 73 26.08 17.71 0.00
CA VAL A 73 26.66 16.45 -0.46
C VAL A 73 27.06 15.59 0.73
N GLU A 74 26.79 14.29 0.65
CA GLU A 74 27.22 13.28 1.61
C GLU A 74 28.12 12.23 0.96
N GLY A 75 29.19 11.86 1.66
CA GLY A 75 29.98 10.68 1.31
C GLY A 75 29.29 9.42 1.84
N ALA A 76 28.91 8.53 0.94
CA ALA A 76 28.41 7.19 1.24
C ALA A 76 29.40 6.14 0.69
N ASP A 77 29.25 4.89 1.11
CA ASP A 77 30.06 3.76 0.61
C ASP A 77 29.95 3.59 -0.93
N ALA A 78 28.81 3.99 -1.49
CA ALA A 78 28.57 4.02 -2.94
C ALA A 78 29.17 5.23 -3.68
N GLY A 79 29.74 6.20 -2.96
CA GLY A 79 30.32 7.42 -3.53
C GLY A 79 29.70 8.72 -3.00
N VAL A 80 29.87 9.79 -3.76
CA VAL A 80 29.46 11.16 -3.40
C VAL A 80 28.02 11.39 -3.86
N LEU A 81 27.10 11.59 -2.91
CA LEU A 81 25.65 11.72 -3.17
C LEU A 81 25.13 13.09 -2.74
N ALA A 82 24.32 13.73 -3.58
CA ALA A 82 23.63 14.97 -3.22
C ALA A 82 22.26 14.68 -2.59
N LYS A 83 21.90 15.41 -1.52
CA LYS A 83 20.55 15.32 -0.94
C LYS A 83 19.57 16.20 -1.72
N LEU A 84 18.66 15.55 -2.44
CA LEU A 84 17.60 16.25 -3.17
C LEU A 84 16.50 16.74 -2.20
N PRO A 85 15.95 17.95 -2.42
CA PRO A 85 14.84 18.48 -1.62
C PRO A 85 13.53 17.72 -1.89
N THR A 86 12.46 17.98 -1.14
CA THR A 86 11.14 17.41 -1.43
C THR A 86 10.57 17.95 -2.74
N ARG A 87 9.85 17.10 -3.48
CA ARG A 87 9.18 17.47 -4.75
C ARG A 87 8.24 18.67 -4.56
N THR A 88 8.36 19.66 -5.43
CA THR A 88 7.44 20.81 -5.48
C THR A 88 6.29 20.52 -6.45
N TYR A 89 6.57 19.85 -7.58
CA TYR A 89 5.58 19.51 -8.58
C TYR A 89 4.69 18.35 -8.12
N GLN A 90 3.39 18.61 -8.05
CA GLN A 90 2.40 17.61 -7.60
C GLN A 90 1.98 16.71 -8.75
N LEU A 91 2.45 15.46 -8.71
CA LEU A 91 2.03 14.42 -9.67
C LEU A 91 0.79 13.67 -9.16
N PRO A 92 -0.17 13.34 -10.05
CA PRO A 92 -1.31 12.51 -9.66
C PRO A 92 -0.85 11.10 -9.30
N ARG A 93 -1.47 10.52 -8.27
CA ARG A 93 -1.21 9.15 -7.86
C ARG A 93 -1.80 8.17 -8.86
N GLU A 94 -1.07 7.08 -9.15
CA GLU A 94 -1.60 5.95 -9.93
C GLU A 94 -2.78 5.28 -9.21
N LYS A 95 -2.67 5.11 -7.89
CA LYS A 95 -3.65 4.40 -7.06
C LYS A 95 -4.27 5.35 -6.02
N PRO A 96 -5.59 5.20 -5.77
CA PRO A 96 -6.24 5.94 -4.70
C PRO A 96 -5.58 5.63 -3.36
N LEU A 97 -5.76 6.52 -2.39
CA LEU A 97 -5.30 6.29 -1.04
C LEU A 97 -5.94 5.00 -0.49
N PRO A 98 -5.16 4.16 0.22
CA PRO A 98 -5.73 3.03 0.96
C PRO A 98 -6.85 3.54 1.87
N LYS A 99 -8.06 3.02 1.67
CA LYS A 99 -9.20 3.35 2.54
C LYS A 99 -8.99 2.72 3.90
N ASP A 100 -9.42 3.42 4.95
CA ASP A 100 -9.40 2.88 6.31
C ASP A 100 -10.12 1.54 6.37
N LYS A 101 -9.53 0.59 7.11
CA LYS A 101 -10.14 -0.73 7.29
C LYS A 101 -11.44 -0.55 8.08
N PRO A 102 -12.58 -1.03 7.58
CA PRO A 102 -13.81 -0.94 8.33
C PRO A 102 -13.73 -1.83 9.57
N LEU A 103 -14.31 -1.34 10.67
CA LEU A 103 -14.32 -2.03 11.95
C LEU A 103 -15.06 -3.36 11.84
N THR A 104 -14.44 -4.42 12.33
CA THR A 104 -15.06 -5.73 12.50
C THR A 104 -16.15 -5.70 13.58
N ARG A 105 -17.03 -6.70 13.60
CA ARG A 105 -18.06 -6.82 14.65
C ARG A 105 -17.47 -6.80 16.07
N TRP A 106 -16.34 -7.48 16.27
CA TRP A 106 -15.66 -7.50 17.56
C TRP A 106 -15.09 -6.14 17.93
N GLU A 107 -14.48 -5.41 16.99
CA GLU A 107 -13.97 -4.07 17.25
C GLU A 107 -15.08 -3.07 17.53
N LYS A 108 -16.21 -3.16 16.84
CA LYS A 108 -17.42 -2.38 17.15
C LYS A 108 -17.89 -2.65 18.58
N PHE A 109 -17.96 -3.92 18.97
CA PHE A 109 -18.33 -4.33 20.32
C PHE A 109 -17.32 -3.85 21.37
N ALA A 110 -16.02 -4.04 21.11
CA ALA A 110 -14.94 -3.64 22.00
C ALA A 110 -14.94 -2.12 22.21
N LYS A 111 -15.14 -1.34 21.13
CA LYS A 111 -15.28 0.12 21.20
C LYS A 111 -16.50 0.53 22.03
N ALA A 112 -17.66 -0.11 21.81
CA ALA A 112 -18.88 0.18 22.56
C ALA A 112 -18.78 -0.16 24.05
N LYS A 113 -18.00 -1.21 24.39
CA LYS A 113 -17.76 -1.65 25.78
C LYS A 113 -16.53 -1.01 26.43
N GLY A 114 -15.77 -0.18 25.71
CA GLY A 114 -14.52 0.39 26.20
C GLY A 114 -13.42 -0.65 26.47
N ILE A 115 -13.48 -1.81 25.81
CA ILE A 115 -12.48 -2.87 25.96
C ILE A 115 -11.19 -2.42 25.24
N GLN A 116 -10.15 -2.14 26.04
CA GLN A 116 -8.85 -1.79 25.50
C GLN A 116 -8.05 -3.04 25.12
N ASN A 117 -7.45 -3.01 23.92
CA ASN A 117 -6.56 -4.08 23.49
C ASN A 117 -5.22 -3.94 24.23
N ARG A 118 -4.81 -4.97 24.97
CA ARG A 118 -3.53 -5.02 25.68
C ARG A 118 -2.57 -5.97 24.97
N LYS A 119 -1.31 -5.55 24.83
CA LYS A 119 -0.25 -6.41 24.33
C LYS A 119 -0.09 -7.59 25.29
N ARG A 120 -0.13 -8.81 24.75
CA ARG A 120 0.13 -10.04 25.50
C ARG A 120 1.53 -10.55 25.17
N GLU A 121 2.22 -11.04 26.18
CA GLU A 121 3.56 -11.62 26.02
C GLU A 121 3.51 -12.95 25.25
N ARG A 122 4.61 -13.20 24.50
CA ARG A 122 4.77 -14.41 23.70
C ARG A 122 5.07 -15.63 24.56
N PHE A 123 5.83 -15.48 25.63
CA PHE A 123 6.15 -16.54 26.57
C PHE A 123 5.24 -16.48 27.79
N VAL A 124 5.00 -17.64 28.41
CA VAL A 124 4.23 -17.81 29.62
C VAL A 124 5.04 -18.73 30.53
N TRP A 125 5.13 -18.38 31.80
CA TRP A 125 5.73 -19.26 32.80
C TRP A 125 4.88 -20.53 32.92
N ASP A 126 5.54 -21.68 32.78
CA ASP A 126 4.97 -23.00 33.01
C ASP A 126 5.42 -23.48 34.40
N GLU A 127 4.48 -23.63 35.33
CA GLU A 127 4.74 -24.04 36.70
C GLU A 127 5.20 -25.51 36.79
N GLU A 128 4.80 -26.37 35.84
CA GLU A 128 5.16 -27.81 35.88
C GLU A 128 6.58 -28.07 35.39
N LYS A 129 7.07 -27.25 34.45
CA LYS A 129 8.40 -27.37 33.85
C LYS A 129 9.39 -26.32 34.33
N GLU A 130 8.94 -25.41 35.20
CA GLU A 130 9.70 -24.27 35.73
C GLU A 130 10.45 -23.48 34.63
N GLN A 131 9.81 -23.31 33.46
CA GLN A 131 10.41 -22.64 32.31
C GLN A 131 9.42 -21.75 31.56
N TYR A 132 9.95 -20.78 30.82
CA TYR A 132 9.15 -19.93 29.93
C TYR A 132 8.84 -20.65 28.63
N VAL A 133 7.58 -21.07 28.47
CA VAL A 133 7.09 -21.77 27.29
C VAL A 133 6.37 -20.80 26.35
N PRO A 134 6.51 -20.91 25.02
CA PRO A 134 5.74 -20.09 24.09
C PRO A 134 4.24 -20.34 24.27
N ARG A 135 3.44 -19.27 24.20
CA ARG A 135 1.97 -19.31 24.35
C ARG A 135 1.28 -20.13 23.24
N TRP A 136 1.89 -20.20 22.06
CA TRP A 136 1.42 -20.90 20.87
C TRP A 136 2.64 -21.27 20.00
N GLY A 137 2.55 -22.34 19.20
CA GLY A 137 3.65 -22.81 18.34
C GLY A 137 4.31 -24.08 18.87
N TYR A 138 5.53 -24.38 18.42
CA TYR A 138 6.26 -25.58 18.83
C TYR A 138 6.58 -25.56 20.34
N GLY A 139 6.29 -26.66 21.04
CA GLY A 139 6.42 -26.77 22.49
C GLY A 139 5.42 -25.92 23.28
N GLY A 140 4.58 -25.12 22.62
CA GLY A 140 3.54 -24.27 23.21
C GLY A 140 2.15 -24.87 23.03
N GLY A 141 1.25 -24.63 23.97
CA GLY A 141 -0.11 -25.20 23.90
C GLY A 141 -0.65 -25.78 25.19
N GLN A 142 0.01 -25.58 26.33
CA GLN A 142 -0.47 -26.02 27.65
C GLN A 142 -1.90 -25.56 27.97
N LYS A 143 -2.35 -24.46 27.36
CA LYS A 143 -3.75 -23.99 27.48
C LYS A 143 -4.78 -24.96 26.93
N ASP A 144 -4.42 -25.76 25.94
CA ASP A 144 -5.32 -26.73 25.31
C ASP A 144 -5.20 -28.13 25.97
N LYS A 145 -4.19 -28.37 26.85
CA LYS A 145 -4.02 -29.64 27.61
C LYS A 145 -4.26 -30.90 26.76
N MET A 146 -3.62 -30.91 25.58
CA MET A 146 -3.81 -31.97 24.57
C MET A 146 -2.85 -33.14 24.76
N ASP A 147 -1.70 -32.88 25.39
CA ASP A 147 -0.62 -33.86 25.61
C ASP A 147 -0.63 -34.41 27.05
N ASP A 148 -1.73 -34.21 27.79
CA ASP A 148 -1.89 -34.74 29.13
C ASP A 148 -1.90 -36.28 29.06
N TRP A 149 -1.06 -36.92 29.87
CA TRP A 149 -0.92 -38.37 29.92
C TRP A 149 -2.18 -39.09 30.44
N LEU A 150 -3.08 -38.36 31.10
CA LEU A 150 -4.36 -38.84 31.60
C LEU A 150 -5.42 -37.74 31.47
N ILE A 151 -6.58 -38.09 30.90
CA ILE A 151 -7.78 -37.22 30.89
C ILE A 151 -8.86 -37.91 31.71
N GLU A 152 -9.32 -37.23 32.76
CA GLU A 152 -10.45 -37.70 33.57
C GLU A 152 -11.74 -37.73 32.75
N VAL A 153 -12.44 -38.87 32.79
CA VAL A 153 -13.77 -39.02 32.17
C VAL A 153 -14.82 -38.53 33.17
N PRO A 154 -15.64 -37.51 32.82
CA PRO A 154 -16.71 -37.05 33.70
C PRO A 154 -17.70 -38.18 34.00
N GLN A 155 -18.24 -38.21 35.21
CA GLN A 155 -19.15 -39.27 35.67
C GLN A 155 -20.47 -39.38 34.87
N HIS A 156 -20.79 -38.36 34.06
CA HIS A 156 -21.97 -38.30 33.18
C HIS A 156 -21.63 -38.49 31.69
N ALA A 157 -20.36 -38.74 31.34
CA ALA A 157 -19.95 -39.00 29.97
C ALA A 157 -19.98 -40.51 29.67
N ASP A 158 -20.23 -40.87 28.41
CA ASP A 158 -20.16 -42.25 27.96
C ASP A 158 -18.73 -42.81 28.15
N PRO A 159 -18.55 -43.89 28.95
CA PRO A 159 -17.23 -44.49 29.19
C PRO A 159 -16.54 -45.02 27.93
N MET A 160 -17.27 -45.23 26.82
CA MET A 160 -16.71 -45.74 25.56
C MET A 160 -16.16 -44.63 24.64
N GLU A 161 -16.34 -43.36 24.98
CA GLU A 161 -15.98 -42.25 24.09
C GLU A 161 -14.55 -41.75 24.33
N ASP A 162 -13.76 -41.63 23.24
CA ASP A 162 -12.38 -41.13 23.32
C ASP A 162 -12.34 -39.62 23.61
N MET A 163 -11.99 -39.28 24.85
CA MET A 163 -11.86 -37.89 25.31
C MET A 163 -10.78 -37.10 24.58
N TYR A 164 -9.73 -37.75 24.04
CA TYR A 164 -8.71 -37.10 23.23
C TYR A 164 -9.25 -36.74 21.84
N ALA A 165 -10.08 -37.61 21.24
CA ALA A 165 -10.79 -37.30 20.00
C ALA A 165 -11.73 -36.10 20.18
N LYS A 166 -12.55 -36.08 21.25
CA LYS A 166 -13.42 -34.95 21.57
C LYS A 166 -12.68 -33.63 21.68
N LYS A 167 -11.59 -33.56 22.45
CA LYS A 167 -10.79 -32.33 22.59
C LYS A 167 -10.26 -31.84 21.23
N ARG A 168 -9.82 -32.76 20.36
CA ARG A 168 -9.37 -32.41 18.99
C ARG A 168 -10.51 -31.86 18.14
N GLU A 169 -11.69 -32.47 18.22
CA GLU A 169 -12.90 -32.02 17.53
C GLU A 169 -13.35 -30.63 18.03
N GLU A 170 -13.44 -30.42 19.34
CA GLU A 170 -13.77 -29.11 19.94
C GLU A 170 -12.79 -28.01 19.48
N LYS A 171 -11.48 -28.31 19.42
CA LYS A 171 -10.47 -27.38 18.91
C LYS A 171 -10.70 -27.07 17.44
N LYS A 172 -11.00 -28.08 16.62
CA LYS A 172 -11.30 -27.92 15.20
C LYS A 172 -12.55 -27.07 15.00
N GLU A 173 -13.63 -27.35 15.71
CA GLU A 173 -14.87 -26.57 15.69
C GLU A 173 -14.64 -25.11 16.11
N ARG A 174 -13.84 -24.86 17.16
CA ARG A 174 -13.48 -23.50 17.58
C ARG A 174 -12.74 -22.75 16.47
N VAL A 175 -11.81 -23.41 15.78
CA VAL A 175 -11.08 -22.85 14.64
C VAL A 175 -12.01 -22.58 13.46
N GLU A 176 -12.90 -23.52 13.13
CA GLU A 176 -13.87 -23.38 12.05
C GLU A 176 -14.88 -22.25 12.33
N LYS A 177 -15.35 -22.13 13.57
CA LYS A 177 -16.20 -21.02 14.02
C LYS A 177 -15.50 -19.68 13.87
N ASN A 178 -14.20 -19.60 14.18
CA ASN A 178 -13.41 -18.39 13.96
C ASN A 178 -13.29 -18.05 12.46
N LYS A 179 -12.97 -19.03 11.62
CA LYS A 179 -12.91 -18.87 10.15
C LYS A 179 -14.26 -18.43 9.57
N LYS A 180 -15.38 -18.99 10.06
CA LYS A 180 -16.73 -18.60 9.66
C LYS A 180 -17.05 -17.15 10.07
N ARG A 181 -16.64 -16.73 11.27
CA ARG A 181 -16.78 -15.32 11.72
C ARG A 181 -15.93 -14.38 10.88
N GLN A 182 -14.71 -14.79 10.50
CA GLN A 182 -13.85 -14.02 9.62
C GLN A 182 -14.49 -13.82 8.25
N ARG A 183 -14.95 -14.89 7.60
CA ARG A 183 -15.65 -14.83 6.30
C ARG A 183 -16.87 -13.90 6.37
N ARG A 184 -17.69 -14.02 7.43
CA ARG A 184 -18.84 -13.14 7.63
C ARG A 184 -18.45 -11.66 7.74
N ASN A 185 -17.36 -11.34 8.44
CA ASN A 185 -16.88 -9.96 8.53
C ASN A 185 -16.34 -9.46 7.18
N GLU A 186 -15.71 -10.32 6.39
CA GLU A 186 -15.25 -10.02 5.03
C GLU A 186 -16.43 -9.78 4.08
N ASP A 187 -17.45 -10.62 4.12
CA ASP A 187 -18.69 -10.47 3.34
C ASP A 187 -19.44 -9.19 3.71
N GLU A 188 -19.56 -8.87 5.01
CA GLU A 188 -20.18 -7.61 5.46
C GLU A 188 -19.38 -6.37 5.02
N ASN A 189 -18.04 -6.48 4.99
CA ASN A 189 -17.18 -5.42 4.48
C ASN A 189 -17.37 -5.24 2.96
N LEU A 190 -17.43 -6.34 2.20
CA LEU A 190 -17.74 -6.31 0.78
C LEU A 190 -19.13 -5.71 0.53
N ALA A 191 -20.15 -6.15 1.26
CA ALA A 191 -21.50 -5.62 1.16
C ALA A 191 -21.56 -4.12 1.47
N ALA A 192 -20.86 -3.64 2.51
CA ALA A 192 -20.79 -2.22 2.83
C ALA A 192 -20.08 -1.40 1.73
N LYS A 193 -19.01 -1.94 1.13
CA LYS A 193 -18.35 -1.33 -0.03
C LYS A 193 -19.26 -1.25 -1.24
N MET A 194 -20.13 -2.24 -1.41
CA MET A 194 -21.09 -2.31 -2.52
C MET A 194 -22.30 -1.39 -2.28
N ALA A 195 -22.80 -1.28 -1.05
CA ALA A 195 -23.92 -0.41 -0.70
C ALA A 195 -23.61 1.08 -0.89
N GLY A 196 -22.34 1.48 -0.80
CA GLY A 196 -21.89 2.84 -1.14
C GLY A 196 -21.87 3.16 -2.65
N LYS A 197 -22.17 2.19 -3.51
CA LYS A 197 -22.23 2.32 -4.97
C LYS A 197 -23.68 2.09 -5.42
N SER A 198 -24.38 3.15 -5.79
CA SER A 198 -25.81 3.08 -6.13
C SER A 198 -26.07 2.72 -7.58
N GLN A 199 -25.11 2.91 -8.50
CA GLN A 199 -25.33 2.68 -9.93
C GLN A 199 -24.51 1.50 -10.45
N ILE A 200 -25.09 0.76 -11.41
CA ILE A 200 -24.44 -0.40 -12.07
C ILE A 200 -23.08 -0.02 -12.71
N LYS A 201 -22.93 1.25 -13.13
CA LYS A 201 -21.71 1.80 -13.75
C LYS A 201 -20.54 1.94 -12.77
N ASP A 202 -20.81 2.01 -11.46
CA ASP A 202 -19.80 2.22 -10.42
C ASP A 202 -19.10 0.91 -10.00
N PHE A 203 -19.69 -0.22 -10.38
CA PHE A 203 -19.16 -1.53 -10.06
C PHE A 203 -18.16 -1.98 -11.12
N LYS A 204 -16.98 -2.41 -10.66
CA LYS A 204 -16.01 -3.07 -11.52
C LYS A 204 -16.52 -4.48 -11.85
N LYS A 205 -16.10 -5.03 -13.01
CA LYS A 205 -16.48 -6.38 -13.47
C LYS A 205 -16.23 -7.46 -12.41
N GLU A 206 -15.16 -7.32 -11.63
CA GLU A 206 -14.81 -8.26 -10.55
C GLU A 206 -15.74 -8.13 -9.34
N GLU A 207 -16.13 -6.90 -8.97
CA GLU A 207 -17.08 -6.63 -7.89
C GLU A 207 -18.47 -7.16 -8.24
N LEU A 208 -18.90 -7.04 -9.50
CA LEU A 208 -20.15 -7.63 -10.01
C LEU A 208 -20.13 -9.15 -9.94
N LYS A 209 -19.02 -9.80 -10.35
CA LYS A 209 -18.87 -11.25 -10.24
C LYS A 209 -18.89 -11.72 -8.78
N ALA A 210 -18.20 -10.99 -7.90
CA ALA A 210 -18.19 -11.27 -6.47
C ALA A 210 -19.58 -11.10 -5.85
N ALA A 211 -20.33 -10.08 -6.25
CA ALA A 211 -21.71 -9.86 -5.81
C ALA A 211 -22.64 -11.01 -6.22
N ILE A 212 -22.52 -11.48 -7.48
CA ILE A 212 -23.28 -12.62 -7.99
C ILE A 212 -22.90 -13.91 -7.25
N ALA A 213 -21.62 -14.09 -6.90
CA ALA A 213 -21.19 -15.24 -6.11
C ALA A 213 -21.75 -15.19 -4.68
N ALA A 214 -21.69 -14.01 -4.05
CA ALA A 214 -22.22 -13.78 -2.70
C ALA A 214 -23.75 -13.90 -2.64
N SER A 215 -24.47 -13.48 -3.68
CA SER A 215 -25.94 -13.63 -3.74
C SER A 215 -26.35 -15.10 -3.80
N LYS A 216 -25.62 -15.93 -4.57
CA LYS A 216 -25.88 -17.37 -4.67
C LYS A 216 -25.67 -18.12 -3.35
N SER A 217 -24.65 -17.77 -2.57
CA SER A 217 -24.44 -18.37 -1.26
C SER A 217 -25.38 -17.83 -0.17
N SER A 218 -26.10 -16.74 -0.44
CA SER A 218 -27.04 -16.13 0.49
C SER A 218 -28.46 -16.68 0.38
N THR A 219 -28.81 -17.36 -0.73
CA THR A 219 -30.12 -18.02 -0.87
C THR A 219 -30.13 -19.34 -0.10
N ALA A 220 -31.27 -19.69 0.51
CA ALA A 220 -31.42 -20.92 1.29
C ALA A 220 -31.13 -22.19 0.48
N SER A 221 -31.24 -22.11 -0.86
CA SER A 221 -30.91 -23.16 -1.81
C SER A 221 -29.49 -23.10 -2.36
N MET A 222 -28.62 -22.24 -1.84
CA MET A 222 -27.23 -22.05 -2.31
C MET A 222 -27.16 -21.82 -3.85
N GLY A 223 -28.13 -21.11 -4.41
CA GLY A 223 -28.21 -20.84 -5.84
C GLY A 223 -28.69 -22.00 -6.72
N LYS A 224 -29.15 -23.13 -6.14
CA LYS A 224 -29.62 -24.30 -6.89
C LYS A 224 -30.90 -24.07 -7.69
N PHE A 225 -31.76 -23.16 -7.23
CA PHE A 225 -33.02 -22.79 -7.90
C PHE A 225 -33.00 -21.37 -8.48
N ASP A 226 -31.86 -20.68 -8.40
CA ASP A 226 -31.73 -19.34 -8.95
C ASP A 226 -31.62 -19.43 -10.48
N ALA A 227 -32.41 -18.62 -11.20
CA ALA A 227 -32.35 -18.59 -12.66
C ALA A 227 -30.95 -18.20 -13.15
N GLU A 228 -30.42 -18.93 -14.14
CA GLU A 228 -29.10 -18.63 -14.70
C GLU A 228 -29.09 -17.23 -15.32
N VAL A 229 -28.08 -16.44 -14.92
CA VAL A 229 -27.86 -15.10 -15.48
C VAL A 229 -27.38 -15.25 -16.92
N GLN A 230 -28.32 -15.18 -17.86
CA GLN A 230 -27.97 -15.20 -19.28
C GLN A 230 -27.19 -13.93 -19.65
N PRO A 231 -26.12 -14.05 -20.46
CA PRO A 231 -25.41 -12.87 -20.96
C PRO A 231 -26.40 -12.03 -21.77
N SER A 232 -26.68 -10.80 -21.31
CA SER A 232 -27.60 -9.90 -21.99
C SER A 232 -27.16 -9.73 -23.45
N LYS A 233 -28.06 -10.04 -24.40
CA LYS A 233 -27.84 -9.78 -25.83
C LYS A 233 -27.40 -8.33 -26.00
N LYS A 234 -26.26 -8.10 -26.64
CA LYS A 234 -25.75 -6.75 -26.96
C LYS A 234 -26.90 -5.97 -27.61
N LYS A 235 -27.35 -4.86 -27.00
CA LYS A 235 -28.28 -3.93 -27.68
C LYS A 235 -27.63 -3.53 -29.00
N LYS A 236 -28.23 -3.93 -30.13
CA LYS A 236 -27.80 -3.47 -31.45
C LYS A 236 -27.83 -1.94 -31.40
N LYS A 237 -26.68 -1.31 -31.61
CA LYS A 237 -26.58 0.14 -31.75
C LYS A 237 -27.55 0.56 -32.86
N SER A 238 -28.55 1.37 -32.54
CA SER A 238 -29.33 2.07 -33.56
C SER A 238 -28.36 2.99 -34.28
N LYS A 239 -28.12 2.73 -35.57
CA LYS A 239 -27.42 3.68 -36.44
C LYS A 239 -28.25 4.95 -36.48
N LYS A 240 -27.67 6.06 -36.05
CA LYS A 240 -28.05 7.41 -36.45
C LYS A 240 -26.98 7.87 -37.41
#